data_AF-A0A382TAR4-F1
#
_entry.id   AF-A0A382TAR4-F1
#
_cell.length_a   1.000
_cell.length_b   1.000
_cell.length_c   1.000
_cell.angle_alpha   90.00
_cell.angle_beta   90.00
_cell.angle_gamma   90.00
#
_symmetry.space_group_name_H-M   'P 1'
#
loop_
_entity.id
_entity.type
_entity.pdbx_description
1 polymer ?
#
loop_
_entity_poly.entity_id
_entity_poly.type
_entity_poly.pdbx_seq_one_letter_code
_entity_poly.pdbx_strand_id
1 'polypeptide(L)'
;ARTIHGVSFDGSANIDLSEVISDTVGAMVGSNTETNITVTYQDADNTLDFVIGTLNQDTTGLAATATSLATARTIGGTSFDGTANIAVGLAATTTALATARTIGGVSFDGTANINLPGVNAAGNQNTTGTAANLTGTPNLSVGTIGSGNITTTGYLAGPASFTIDPATVGDNTGTVVIAGNLQVDGTTTTINSTTMTVDDLNLVLASGAANSAAANGAGLTIDGASATLLYTHATTSWDMNKPLNVTGNIGVSGTVDGVDIQTLNTTAGAALPKAGGAMTGAITTNSTFDGVDIATRDGVLTS
;
A
#
# COMPACT_ATOMS: atom_id res chain seq x y z
N ALA A 1 126.89 -23.31 37.36
CA ALA A 1 125.57 -23.59 37.94
C ALA A 1 124.58 -23.87 36.81
N ARG A 2 123.56 -24.72 37.03
CA ARG A 2 122.47 -24.91 36.06
C ARG A 2 121.37 -23.92 36.41
N THR A 3 120.72 -23.30 35.43
CA THR A 3 119.58 -22.41 35.68
C THR A 3 118.28 -23.18 35.45
N ILE A 4 117.23 -22.84 36.20
CA ILE A 4 115.85 -23.30 35.96
C ILE A 4 115.01 -22.07 35.64
N HIS A 5 114.52 -21.99 34.40
CA HIS A 5 113.77 -20.84 33.87
C HIS A 5 114.43 -19.47 34.16
N GLY A 6 115.75 -19.39 34.03
CA GLY A 6 116.52 -18.14 34.23
C GLY A 6 117.08 -17.94 35.64
N VAL A 7 116.60 -18.67 36.66
CA VAL A 7 117.12 -18.58 38.04
C VAL A 7 118.24 -19.59 38.26
N SER A 8 119.38 -19.15 38.80
CA SER A 8 120.53 -20.02 39.08
C SER A 8 120.24 -21.01 40.21
N PHE A 9 120.52 -22.30 39.99
CA PHE A 9 120.38 -23.36 40.99
C PHE A 9 121.69 -24.13 41.19
N ASP A 10 122.09 -24.27 42.45
CA ASP A 10 123.27 -25.01 42.87
C ASP A 10 122.95 -26.20 43.80
N GLY A 11 121.67 -26.46 44.05
CA GLY A 11 121.22 -27.58 44.88
C GLY A 11 121.25 -27.32 46.39
N SER A 12 121.66 -26.14 46.85
CA SER A 12 121.86 -25.86 48.27
C SER A 12 120.62 -25.32 49.00
N ALA A 13 119.62 -24.79 48.27
CA ALA A 13 118.38 -24.25 48.83
C ALA A 13 117.20 -24.38 47.84
N ASN A 14 115.99 -24.09 48.30
CA ASN A 14 114.81 -24.01 47.44
C ASN A 14 114.96 -22.86 46.43
N ILE A 15 114.44 -23.06 45.22
CA ILE A 15 114.45 -22.04 44.17
C ILE A 15 113.20 -21.17 44.34
N ASP A 16 113.38 -19.85 44.37
CA ASP A 16 112.28 -18.90 44.23
C ASP A 16 112.02 -18.62 42.75
N LEU A 17 110.78 -18.85 42.32
CA LEU A 17 110.32 -18.68 40.94
C LEU A 17 109.25 -17.59 40.85
N SER A 18 108.95 -16.89 41.94
CA SER A 18 107.82 -15.96 42.03
C SER A 18 107.91 -14.86 40.99
N GLU A 19 109.09 -14.24 40.82
CA GLU A 19 109.35 -13.20 39.82
C GLU A 19 109.21 -13.72 38.38
N VAL A 20 109.78 -14.88 38.08
CA VAL A 20 109.68 -15.50 36.74
C VAL A 20 108.22 -15.85 36.38
N ILE A 21 107.44 -16.31 37.37
CA ILE A 21 106.02 -16.62 37.18
C ILE A 21 105.21 -15.33 36.99
N SER A 22 105.49 -14.29 37.79
CA SER A 22 104.86 -12.96 37.66
C SER A 22 105.06 -12.38 36.27
N ASP A 23 106.31 -12.36 35.80
CA ASP A 23 106.68 -11.86 34.48
C ASP A 23 106.01 -12.67 33.36
N THR A 24 105.97 -14.00 33.51
CA THR A 24 105.37 -14.88 32.50
C THR A 24 103.86 -14.63 32.39
N VAL A 25 103.14 -14.59 33.52
CA VAL A 25 101.67 -14.37 33.52
C VAL A 25 101.33 -12.94 33.10
N GLY A 26 102.09 -11.95 33.58
CA GLY A 26 101.93 -10.56 33.19
C GLY A 26 102.14 -10.34 31.69
N ALA A 27 103.14 -11.00 31.09
CA ALA A 27 103.37 -10.95 29.65
C ALA A 27 102.24 -11.61 28.84
N MET A 28 101.60 -12.65 29.36
CA MET A 28 100.51 -13.34 28.67
C MET A 28 99.27 -12.45 28.45
N VAL A 29 98.94 -11.60 29.42
CA VAL A 29 97.74 -10.73 29.37
C VAL A 29 98.06 -9.26 29.08
N GLY A 30 99.32 -8.84 29.16
CA GLY A 30 99.73 -7.45 28.98
C GLY A 30 99.46 -6.87 27.59
N SER A 31 99.21 -7.73 26.59
CA SER A 31 98.83 -7.32 25.24
C SER A 31 97.34 -7.02 25.07
N ASN A 32 96.49 -7.34 26.07
CA ASN A 32 95.04 -7.13 26.06
C ASN A 32 94.36 -7.62 24.76
N THR A 33 94.62 -8.87 24.37
CA THR A 33 93.99 -9.47 23.16
C THR A 33 92.65 -10.14 23.46
N GLU A 34 92.20 -10.08 24.71
CA GLU A 34 90.96 -10.68 25.17
C GLU A 34 89.76 -9.94 24.57
N THR A 35 88.81 -10.72 24.03
CA THR A 35 87.63 -10.13 23.38
C THR A 35 86.61 -9.70 24.43
N ASN A 36 86.19 -8.43 24.36
CA ASN A 36 85.12 -7.82 25.17
C ASN A 36 85.38 -7.72 26.69
N ILE A 37 86.56 -8.08 27.14
CA ILE A 37 87.02 -7.93 28.51
C ILE A 37 88.39 -7.28 28.48
N THR A 38 88.71 -6.48 29.50
CA THR A 38 90.08 -6.03 29.75
C THR A 38 90.66 -6.90 30.85
N VAL A 39 91.85 -7.45 30.63
CA VAL A 39 92.53 -8.31 31.59
C VAL A 39 93.87 -7.69 31.94
N THR A 40 94.07 -7.40 33.22
CA THR A 40 95.32 -6.84 33.71
C THR A 40 95.92 -7.75 34.76
N TYR A 41 97.21 -8.03 34.64
CA TYR A 41 97.94 -8.69 35.72
C TYR A 41 98.44 -7.65 36.70
N GLN A 42 98.13 -7.82 37.99
CA GLN A 42 98.59 -6.92 39.04
C GLN A 42 99.75 -7.55 39.82
N ASP A 43 100.97 -7.09 39.51
CA ASP A 43 102.20 -7.63 40.13
C ASP A 43 102.25 -7.46 41.66
N ALA A 44 101.60 -6.41 42.20
CA ALA A 44 101.59 -6.14 43.64
C ALA A 44 100.83 -7.18 44.48
N ASP A 45 99.87 -7.91 43.90
CA ASP A 45 99.10 -8.97 44.59
C ASP A 45 99.12 -10.33 43.87
N ASN A 46 99.84 -10.41 42.75
CA ASN A 46 100.00 -11.58 41.90
C ASN A 46 98.69 -12.14 41.31
N THR A 47 97.70 -11.28 41.03
CA THR A 47 96.39 -11.70 40.48
C THR A 47 96.11 -11.18 39.06
N LEU A 48 95.10 -11.76 38.40
CA LEU A 48 94.52 -11.27 37.15
C LEU A 48 93.19 -10.57 37.46
N ASP A 49 93.14 -9.28 37.14
CA ASP A 49 91.94 -8.47 37.22
C ASP A 49 91.17 -8.49 35.90
N PHE A 50 89.87 -8.75 36.00
CA PHE A 50 88.97 -8.79 34.85
C PHE A 50 87.97 -7.64 34.94
N VAL A 51 88.01 -6.73 33.97
CA VAL A 51 87.07 -5.61 33.88
C VAL A 51 86.22 -5.74 32.62
N ILE A 52 84.89 -5.71 32.81
CA ILE A 52 83.93 -5.59 31.70
C ILE A 52 83.40 -4.16 31.72
N GLY A 53 83.92 -3.31 30.84
CA GLY A 53 83.65 -1.85 30.86
C GLY A 53 82.16 -1.49 30.71
N THR A 54 81.39 -2.30 29.99
CA THR A 54 79.92 -2.18 29.90
C THR A 54 79.35 -3.55 29.56
N LEU A 55 78.47 -4.09 30.41
CA LEU A 55 77.72 -5.32 30.14
C LEU A 55 76.58 -5.02 29.15
N ASN A 56 76.95 -4.78 27.89
CA ASN A 56 76.03 -4.55 26.77
C ASN A 56 76.14 -5.69 25.74
N GLN A 57 76.05 -6.95 26.19
CA GLN A 57 76.01 -8.12 25.31
C GLN A 57 74.59 -8.68 25.11
N ASP A 58 73.61 -7.78 24.98
CA ASP A 58 72.33 -8.14 24.35
C ASP A 58 71.81 -6.99 23.48
N THR A 59 72.38 -6.84 22.27
CA THR A 59 71.98 -5.79 21.29
C THR A 59 71.75 -6.31 19.88
N THR A 60 71.34 -7.56 19.68
CA THR A 60 70.92 -8.01 18.33
C THR A 60 69.46 -7.68 18.00
N GLY A 61 69.02 -6.43 18.24
CA GLY A 61 68.01 -5.84 17.33
C GLY A 61 66.87 -4.95 17.88
N LEU A 62 66.69 -4.74 19.19
CA LEU A 62 65.49 -4.04 19.68
C LEU A 62 65.71 -2.80 20.57
N ALA A 63 66.94 -2.48 21.00
CA ALA A 63 67.19 -1.39 21.96
C ALA A 63 66.77 0.01 21.45
N ALA A 64 66.95 0.30 20.16
CA ALA A 64 66.55 1.59 19.57
C ALA A 64 65.02 1.73 19.44
N THR A 65 64.32 0.64 19.10
CA THR A 65 62.85 0.58 19.06
C THR A 65 62.26 0.72 20.47
N ALA A 66 62.86 0.07 21.47
CA ALA A 66 62.47 0.21 22.88
C ALA A 66 62.65 1.66 23.38
N THR A 67 63.72 2.34 22.98
CA THR A 67 63.95 3.76 23.34
C THR A 67 62.90 4.68 22.71
N SER A 68 62.47 4.40 21.48
CA SER A 68 61.45 5.21 20.78
C SER A 68 60.04 5.06 21.37
N LEU A 69 59.76 3.96 22.07
CA LEU A 69 58.50 3.71 22.79
C LEU A 69 58.58 4.10 24.28
N ALA A 70 59.76 4.47 24.79
CA ALA A 70 59.95 4.90 26.18
C ALA A 70 59.12 6.14 26.54
N THR A 71 58.79 6.98 25.55
CA THR A 71 57.71 7.98 25.68
C THR A 71 56.47 7.42 25.00
N ALA A 72 55.52 6.97 25.81
CA ALA A 72 54.31 6.34 25.30
C ALA A 72 53.58 7.24 24.30
N ARG A 73 53.15 6.66 23.18
CA ARG A 73 52.39 7.36 22.14
C ARG A 73 50.92 6.97 22.22
N THR A 74 50.03 7.90 21.90
CA THR A 74 48.59 7.60 21.83
C THR A 74 48.26 6.98 20.48
N ILE A 75 47.66 5.79 20.49
CA ILE A 75 47.13 5.09 19.32
C ILE A 75 45.64 4.89 19.57
N GLY A 76 44.79 5.56 18.78
CA GLY A 76 43.33 5.52 18.99
C GLY A 76 42.89 6.07 20.35
N GLY A 77 43.71 6.94 20.98
CA GLY A 77 43.46 7.47 22.33
C GLY A 77 44.06 6.64 23.48
N THR A 78 44.57 5.43 23.21
CA THR A 78 45.22 4.57 24.21
C THR A 78 46.73 4.79 24.21
N SER A 79 47.32 4.96 25.39
CA SER A 79 48.78 5.06 25.58
C SER A 79 49.46 3.71 25.29
N PHE A 80 50.49 3.71 24.45
CA PHE A 80 51.27 2.51 24.12
C PHE A 80 52.76 2.75 24.35
N ASP A 81 53.34 1.90 25.21
CA ASP A 81 54.76 1.90 25.59
C ASP A 81 55.52 0.63 25.15
N GLY A 82 54.87 -0.26 24.38
CA GLY A 82 55.50 -1.46 23.86
C GLY A 82 55.57 -2.65 24.81
N THR A 83 55.10 -2.51 26.05
CA THR A 83 55.20 -3.58 27.06
C THR A 83 54.10 -4.63 26.96
N ALA A 84 52.99 -4.32 26.27
CA ALA A 84 51.86 -5.22 26.05
C ALA A 84 51.21 -5.00 24.68
N ASN A 85 50.37 -5.95 24.24
CA ASN A 85 49.56 -5.77 23.05
C ASN A 85 48.62 -4.56 23.21
N ILE A 86 48.49 -3.74 22.17
CA ILE A 86 47.56 -2.61 22.17
C ILE A 86 46.14 -3.13 22.04
N ALA A 87 45.35 -2.98 23.10
CA ALA A 87 43.90 -3.05 22.99
C ALA A 87 43.39 -1.71 22.45
N VAL A 88 43.30 -1.59 21.13
CA VAL A 88 42.68 -0.41 20.50
C VAL A 88 41.19 -0.50 20.79
N GLY A 89 40.72 0.26 21.79
CA GLY A 89 39.30 0.40 22.04
C GLY A 89 38.64 0.94 20.77
N LEU A 90 37.54 0.31 20.35
CA LEU A 90 36.74 0.78 19.21
C LEU A 90 36.58 2.31 19.31
N ALA A 91 36.89 3.02 18.22
CA ALA A 91 36.82 4.48 18.17
C ALA A 91 35.45 4.95 18.70
N ALA A 92 35.39 6.11 19.38
CA ALA A 92 34.15 6.60 20.01
C ALA A 92 32.96 6.74 19.03
N THR A 93 33.19 6.78 17.72
CA THR A 93 32.14 6.71 16.68
C THR A 93 31.42 5.37 16.63
N THR A 94 32.05 4.28 17.09
CA THR A 94 31.49 2.92 17.17
C THR A 94 30.73 2.66 18.47
N THR A 95 30.95 3.43 19.55
CA THR A 95 30.25 3.18 20.83
C THR A 95 28.78 3.60 20.81
N ALA A 96 28.40 4.57 19.97
CA ALA A 96 27.00 4.99 19.83
C ALA A 96 26.08 3.89 19.26
N LEU A 97 26.62 3.01 18.40
CA LEU A 97 25.92 1.83 17.87
C LEU A 97 26.37 0.50 18.52
N ALA A 98 27.41 0.52 19.38
CA ALA A 98 27.80 -0.66 20.15
C ALA A 98 26.65 -1.21 21.00
N THR A 99 25.72 -0.35 21.42
CA THR A 99 24.38 -0.79 21.83
C THR A 99 23.41 -0.46 20.71
N ALA A 100 22.92 -1.48 20.01
CA ALA A 100 21.97 -1.31 18.93
C ALA A 100 20.81 -0.38 19.34
N ARG A 101 20.38 0.47 18.41
CA ARG A 101 19.22 1.35 18.60
C ARG A 101 18.04 0.75 17.86
N THR A 102 16.85 0.91 18.40
CA THR A 102 15.63 0.49 17.72
C THR A 102 15.15 1.63 16.83
N ILE A 103 15.12 1.42 15.52
CA ILE A 103 14.56 2.36 14.53
C ILE A 103 13.33 1.67 13.94
N GLY A 104 12.15 2.26 14.09
CA GLY A 104 10.90 1.66 13.58
C GLY A 104 10.65 0.22 14.06
N GLY A 105 11.08 -0.12 15.28
CA GLY A 105 10.99 -1.47 15.84
C GLY A 105 12.11 -2.44 15.45
N VAL A 106 13.00 -2.08 14.53
CA VAL A 106 14.12 -2.92 14.07
C VAL A 106 15.42 -2.53 14.78
N SER A 107 16.16 -3.52 15.25
CA SER A 107 17.49 -3.33 15.85
C SER A 107 18.50 -2.90 14.79
N PHE A 108 19.19 -1.80 15.03
CA PHE A 108 20.23 -1.26 14.17
C PHE A 108 21.53 -1.06 14.94
N ASP A 109 22.55 -1.84 14.57
CA ASP A 109 23.91 -1.80 15.12
C ASP A 109 24.95 -1.26 14.11
N GLY A 110 24.50 -0.86 12.91
CA GLY A 110 25.33 -0.27 11.87
C GLY A 110 26.19 -1.26 11.08
N THR A 111 26.04 -2.57 11.31
CA THR A 111 26.82 -3.60 10.60
C THR A 111 26.28 -3.88 9.19
N ALA A 112 25.01 -3.56 8.92
CA ALA A 112 24.35 -3.72 7.63
C ALA A 112 23.32 -2.61 7.39
N ASN A 113 22.83 -2.52 6.15
CA ASN A 113 21.67 -1.67 5.82
C ASN A 113 20.47 -2.10 6.66
N ILE A 114 19.72 -1.11 7.15
CA ILE A 114 18.48 -1.37 7.89
C ILE A 114 17.34 -1.69 6.92
N ASN A 115 16.66 -2.81 7.18
CA ASN A 115 15.44 -3.20 6.47
C ASN A 115 14.24 -2.90 7.37
N LEU A 116 13.64 -1.73 7.19
CA LEU A 116 12.45 -1.32 7.91
C LEU A 116 11.23 -1.93 7.17
N PRO A 117 10.43 -2.78 7.86
CA PRO A 117 9.16 -3.23 7.29
C PRO A 117 8.36 -2.00 6.88
N GLY A 118 7.58 -2.04 5.80
CA GLY A 118 6.77 -0.92 5.32
C GLY A 118 7.53 0.25 4.66
N VAL A 119 8.87 0.18 4.58
CA VAL A 119 9.71 1.17 3.85
C VAL A 119 10.46 0.49 2.71
N ASN A 120 11.49 -0.29 3.03
CA ASN A 120 12.34 -1.00 2.05
C ASN A 120 12.27 -2.54 2.19
N ALA A 121 11.50 -3.04 3.17
CA ALA A 121 11.12 -4.44 3.28
C ALA A 121 9.59 -4.58 3.34
N ALA A 122 9.05 -5.67 2.81
CA ALA A 122 7.62 -5.95 2.90
C ALA A 122 7.19 -5.99 4.38
N GLY A 123 6.14 -5.26 4.74
CA GLY A 123 5.65 -5.21 6.11
C GLY A 123 4.42 -4.31 6.25
N ASN A 124 3.60 -4.60 7.25
CA ASN A 124 2.39 -3.85 7.57
C ASN A 124 2.73 -2.77 8.63
N GLN A 125 3.46 -1.73 8.26
CA GLN A 125 3.68 -0.62 9.20
C GLN A 125 2.41 0.19 9.33
N ASN A 126 1.90 0.26 10.55
CA ASN A 126 1.07 1.37 10.97
C ASN A 126 2.01 2.56 11.21
N THR A 127 2.39 3.27 10.13
CA THR A 127 3.04 4.57 10.29
C THR A 127 1.99 5.49 10.91
N THR A 128 2.09 5.73 12.22
CA THR A 128 1.24 6.71 12.91
C THR A 128 1.45 8.14 12.35
N GLY A 129 2.47 8.34 11.52
CA GLY A 129 2.60 9.50 10.65
C GLY A 129 1.68 9.35 9.43
N THR A 130 0.81 10.34 9.22
CA THR A 130 0.20 10.57 7.91
C THR A 130 1.32 10.67 6.88
N ALA A 131 1.25 9.92 5.77
CA ALA A 131 2.01 10.24 4.56
C ALA A 131 1.41 11.52 3.94
N ALA A 132 1.43 12.61 4.70
CA ALA A 132 1.04 13.92 4.24
C ALA A 132 1.95 14.23 3.05
N ASN A 133 1.37 14.32 1.87
CA ASN A 133 2.05 14.45 0.57
C ASN A 133 2.54 13.14 -0.06
N LEU A 134 1.72 12.08 -0.04
CA LEU A 134 1.87 11.03 -1.05
C LEU A 134 1.56 11.63 -2.44
N THR A 135 2.59 12.13 -3.13
CA THR A 135 2.48 12.76 -4.45
C THR A 135 2.67 11.77 -5.59
N GLY A 136 2.08 12.05 -6.75
CA GLY A 136 2.16 11.22 -7.95
C GLY A 136 0.92 10.33 -8.14
N THR A 137 1.09 9.17 -8.79
CA THR A 137 0.03 8.17 -9.01
C THR A 137 0.40 6.81 -8.40
N PRO A 138 0.67 6.73 -7.09
CA PRO A 138 0.99 5.45 -6.46
C PRO A 138 -0.23 4.54 -6.45
N ASN A 139 0.01 3.24 -6.56
CA ASN A 139 -1.02 2.25 -6.28
C ASN A 139 -1.19 2.16 -4.76
N LEU A 140 -2.36 2.52 -4.24
CA LEU A 140 -2.70 2.35 -2.84
C LEU A 140 -3.55 1.09 -2.65
N SER A 141 -3.15 0.19 -1.77
CA SER A 141 -3.97 -0.93 -1.31
C SER A 141 -4.36 -0.67 0.14
N VAL A 142 -5.65 -0.49 0.39
CA VAL A 142 -6.23 -0.20 1.70
C VAL A 142 -7.41 -1.14 1.94
N GLY A 143 -7.55 -1.66 3.16
CA GLY A 143 -8.69 -2.53 3.50
C GLY A 143 -9.97 -1.74 3.69
N THR A 144 -9.92 -0.66 4.48
CA THR A 144 -11.07 0.21 4.77
C THR A 144 -10.62 1.67 4.71
N ILE A 145 -11.43 2.52 4.07
CA ILE A 145 -11.21 3.97 4.05
C ILE A 145 -12.20 4.61 5.03
N GLY A 146 -11.69 5.07 6.18
CA GLY A 146 -12.45 5.89 7.13
C GLY A 146 -12.21 7.38 6.89
N SER A 147 -12.94 7.98 5.96
CA SER A 147 -12.80 9.40 5.59
C SER A 147 -14.15 10.11 5.62
N GLY A 148 -14.17 11.42 5.83
CA GLY A 148 -15.39 12.23 5.64
C GLY A 148 -15.80 12.27 4.16
N ASN A 149 -15.03 13.00 3.35
CA ASN A 149 -15.25 13.05 1.90
C ASN A 149 -14.18 12.22 1.17
N ILE A 150 -14.61 11.45 0.17
CA ILE A 150 -13.72 10.83 -0.83
C ILE A 150 -13.83 11.68 -2.10
N THR A 151 -12.72 12.23 -2.57
CA THR A 151 -12.66 12.98 -3.83
C THR A 151 -11.79 12.21 -4.82
N THR A 152 -12.33 11.87 -5.99
CA THR A 152 -11.61 11.20 -7.07
C THR A 152 -11.59 12.10 -8.31
N THR A 153 -10.54 12.00 -9.12
CA THR A 153 -10.42 12.71 -10.40
C THR A 153 -10.78 11.83 -11.61
N GLY A 154 -11.16 10.58 -11.37
CA GLY A 154 -11.52 9.59 -12.38
C GLY A 154 -12.70 8.72 -11.94
N TYR A 155 -12.91 7.60 -12.62
CA TYR A 155 -13.97 6.65 -12.29
C TYR A 155 -13.61 5.77 -11.08
N LEU A 156 -14.63 5.25 -10.40
CA LEU A 156 -14.48 4.24 -9.35
C LEU A 156 -14.61 2.86 -9.99
N ALA A 157 -13.58 2.03 -9.88
CA ALA A 157 -13.61 0.63 -10.29
C ALA A 157 -13.79 -0.25 -9.07
N GLY A 158 -14.69 -1.23 -9.15
CA GLY A 158 -14.97 -2.17 -8.07
C GLY A 158 -14.94 -3.63 -8.52
N PRO A 159 -15.19 -4.57 -7.59
CA PRO A 159 -15.44 -5.96 -7.94
C PRO A 159 -16.76 -6.11 -8.71
N ALA A 160 -17.10 -7.34 -9.13
CA ALA A 160 -18.32 -7.62 -9.90
C ALA A 160 -19.63 -7.12 -9.24
N SER A 161 -19.65 -7.04 -7.92
CA SER A 161 -20.73 -6.41 -7.15
C SER A 161 -20.16 -5.22 -6.39
N PHE A 162 -20.58 -4.01 -6.73
CA PHE A 162 -20.16 -2.78 -6.07
C PHE A 162 -21.34 -2.16 -5.32
N THR A 163 -21.23 -2.04 -4.00
CA THR A 163 -22.30 -1.54 -3.14
C THR A 163 -21.95 -0.16 -2.59
N ILE A 164 -22.88 0.78 -2.71
CA ILE A 164 -22.84 2.09 -2.02
C ILE A 164 -23.94 2.05 -0.96
N ASP A 165 -23.54 2.04 0.31
CA ASP A 165 -24.45 1.94 1.45
C ASP A 165 -24.26 3.17 2.37
N PRO A 166 -25.15 4.18 2.30
CA PRO A 166 -25.11 5.34 3.17
C PRO A 166 -25.67 5.02 4.58
N ALA A 167 -25.12 5.62 5.63
CA ALA A 167 -25.42 5.31 7.05
C ALA A 167 -24.90 3.92 7.51
N THR A 168 -25.05 3.60 8.80
CA THR A 168 -24.40 2.46 9.48
C THR A 168 -24.53 1.15 8.71
N VAL A 169 -23.38 0.51 8.44
CA VAL A 169 -23.22 -0.68 7.58
C VAL A 169 -24.37 -1.69 7.77
N GLY A 170 -25.16 -1.91 6.71
CA GLY A 170 -26.08 -3.04 6.61
C GLY A 170 -27.46 -2.85 7.24
N ASP A 171 -27.89 -1.63 7.54
CA ASP A 171 -29.26 -1.34 7.99
C ASP A 171 -30.20 -0.83 6.88
N ASN A 172 -29.70 -0.69 5.64
CA ASN A 172 -30.44 -0.21 4.48
C ASN A 172 -31.07 1.19 4.67
N THR A 173 -30.53 1.99 5.58
CA THR A 173 -30.97 3.38 5.79
C THR A 173 -30.12 4.37 4.96
N GLY A 174 -30.28 5.68 5.19
CA GLY A 174 -29.55 6.70 4.45
C GLY A 174 -30.12 7.03 3.05
N THR A 175 -29.42 7.89 2.31
CA THR A 175 -29.84 8.34 0.98
C THR A 175 -28.61 8.48 0.09
N VAL A 176 -28.61 7.80 -1.05
CA VAL A 176 -27.66 8.07 -2.12
C VAL A 176 -28.18 9.26 -2.92
N VAL A 177 -27.40 10.32 -3.01
CA VAL A 177 -27.73 11.51 -3.80
C VAL A 177 -26.76 11.61 -4.97
N ILE A 178 -27.30 11.62 -6.18
CA ILE A 178 -26.54 11.86 -7.42
C ILE A 178 -26.95 13.25 -7.91
N ALA A 179 -26.07 14.23 -7.73
CA ALA A 179 -26.35 15.62 -8.08
C ALA A 179 -26.28 15.89 -9.59
N GLY A 180 -25.73 14.95 -10.36
CA GLY A 180 -25.67 15.01 -11.83
C GLY A 180 -26.62 14.00 -12.48
N ASN A 181 -26.43 13.78 -13.77
CA ASN A 181 -27.19 12.76 -14.50
C ASN A 181 -26.85 11.35 -14.00
N LEU A 182 -27.84 10.46 -14.05
CA LEU A 182 -27.65 9.02 -13.87
C LEU A 182 -27.66 8.34 -15.25
N GLN A 183 -26.58 7.63 -15.56
CA GLN A 183 -26.50 6.72 -16.71
C GLN A 183 -26.23 5.31 -16.19
N VAL A 184 -26.95 4.33 -16.72
CA VAL A 184 -26.82 2.91 -16.37
C VAL A 184 -26.59 2.11 -17.63
N ASP A 185 -25.32 1.77 -17.90
CA ASP A 185 -24.93 0.93 -19.03
C ASP A 185 -25.00 -0.55 -18.63
N GLY A 186 -26.23 -1.06 -18.58
CA GLY A 186 -26.52 -2.45 -18.22
C GLY A 186 -27.67 -3.02 -19.02
N THR A 187 -27.90 -4.33 -18.89
CA THR A 187 -29.06 -5.00 -19.51
C THR A 187 -30.33 -4.91 -18.65
N THR A 188 -30.19 -4.62 -17.36
CA THR A 188 -31.31 -4.50 -16.40
C THR A 188 -31.09 -3.34 -15.43
N THR A 189 -32.18 -2.77 -14.95
CA THR A 189 -32.22 -1.85 -13.82
C THR A 189 -33.30 -2.32 -12.87
N THR A 190 -32.95 -2.57 -11.60
CA THR A 190 -33.87 -3.05 -10.57
C THR A 190 -33.98 -2.02 -9.47
N ILE A 191 -35.20 -1.53 -9.20
CA ILE A 191 -35.48 -0.57 -8.14
C ILE A 191 -36.47 -1.22 -7.17
N ASN A 192 -35.95 -1.69 -6.03
CA ASN A 192 -36.76 -2.30 -4.97
C ASN A 192 -37.29 -1.22 -4.02
N SER A 193 -38.28 -0.46 -4.50
CA SER A 193 -38.90 0.62 -3.74
C SER A 193 -40.41 0.41 -3.61
N THR A 194 -41.01 0.93 -2.53
CA THR A 194 -42.46 1.00 -2.37
C THR A 194 -43.09 2.01 -3.32
N THR A 195 -42.34 3.07 -3.66
CA THR A 195 -42.77 4.14 -4.57
C THR A 195 -41.62 4.60 -5.46
N MET A 196 -41.95 4.95 -6.71
CA MET A 196 -41.04 5.60 -7.64
C MET A 196 -41.70 6.89 -8.10
N THR A 197 -41.04 8.02 -7.86
CA THR A 197 -41.45 9.34 -8.36
C THR A 197 -40.52 9.71 -9.50
N VAL A 198 -41.10 10.13 -10.63
CA VAL A 198 -40.38 10.54 -11.83
C VAL A 198 -40.93 11.89 -12.25
N ASP A 199 -40.11 12.93 -12.10
CA ASP A 199 -40.50 14.30 -12.45
C ASP A 199 -40.20 14.64 -13.92
N ASP A 200 -39.70 13.67 -14.68
CA ASP A 200 -39.41 13.83 -16.11
C ASP A 200 -40.67 14.12 -16.92
N LEU A 201 -40.53 15.01 -17.92
CA LEU A 201 -41.63 15.34 -18.83
C LEU A 201 -42.09 14.14 -19.65
N ASN A 202 -41.17 13.25 -20.02
CA ASN A 202 -41.42 12.08 -20.86
C ASN A 202 -40.64 10.87 -20.37
N LEU A 203 -41.25 9.69 -20.52
CA LEU A 203 -40.56 8.40 -20.41
C LEU A 203 -40.51 7.74 -21.79
N VAL A 204 -39.29 7.49 -22.30
CA VAL A 204 -39.09 6.82 -23.58
C VAL A 204 -38.83 5.34 -23.33
N LEU A 205 -39.70 4.48 -23.86
CA LEU A 205 -39.58 3.03 -23.75
C LEU A 205 -38.98 2.45 -25.04
N ALA A 206 -38.20 1.38 -24.91
CA ALA A 206 -37.50 0.72 -26.01
C ALA A 206 -36.67 1.69 -26.89
N SER A 207 -36.09 2.72 -26.26
CA SER A 207 -35.14 3.61 -26.93
C SER A 207 -33.96 2.79 -27.47
N GLY A 208 -33.80 2.75 -28.79
CA GLY A 208 -32.80 1.92 -29.48
C GLY A 208 -33.38 0.78 -30.30
N ALA A 209 -34.67 0.46 -30.20
CA ALA A 209 -35.34 -0.42 -31.14
C ALA A 209 -35.29 0.16 -32.56
N ALA A 210 -34.77 -0.60 -33.53
CA ALA A 210 -34.56 -0.11 -34.90
C ALA A 210 -35.85 0.13 -35.69
N ASN A 211 -36.96 -0.49 -35.27
CA ASN A 211 -38.28 -0.40 -35.88
C ASN A 211 -39.34 -0.88 -34.88
N SER A 212 -40.62 -0.78 -35.25
CA SER A 212 -41.74 -1.19 -34.40
C SER A 212 -41.74 -2.69 -34.07
N ALA A 213 -41.27 -3.55 -34.98
CA ALA A 213 -41.15 -4.99 -34.70
C ALA A 213 -40.14 -5.25 -33.56
N ALA A 214 -39.02 -4.53 -33.53
CA ALA A 214 -38.02 -4.61 -32.46
C ALA A 214 -38.51 -4.02 -31.12
N ALA A 215 -39.50 -3.13 -31.15
CA ALA A 215 -40.14 -2.58 -29.96
C ALA A 215 -41.34 -3.41 -29.46
N ASN A 216 -41.70 -4.50 -30.14
CA ASN A 216 -42.85 -5.33 -29.78
C ASN A 216 -42.69 -5.89 -28.36
N GLY A 217 -43.68 -5.65 -27.50
CA GLY A 217 -43.68 -6.02 -26.09
C GLY A 217 -43.12 -4.94 -25.15
N ALA A 218 -42.69 -3.78 -25.65
CA ALA A 218 -42.34 -2.65 -24.80
C ALA A 218 -43.59 -2.15 -24.04
N GLY A 219 -43.45 -1.82 -22.76
CA GLY A 219 -44.59 -1.33 -21.98
C GLY A 219 -44.45 -1.49 -20.48
N LEU A 220 -45.60 -1.62 -19.82
CA LEU A 220 -45.73 -1.74 -18.37
C LEU A 220 -46.32 -3.10 -18.00
N THR A 221 -45.78 -3.71 -16.95
CA THR A 221 -46.23 -4.99 -16.40
C THR A 221 -46.43 -4.86 -14.90
N ILE A 222 -47.56 -5.37 -14.41
CA ILE A 222 -47.86 -5.53 -12.98
C ILE A 222 -47.83 -7.03 -12.68
N ASP A 223 -46.66 -7.53 -12.29
CA ASP A 223 -46.36 -8.96 -12.18
C ASP A 223 -47.34 -9.71 -11.27
N GLY A 224 -47.51 -9.24 -10.04
CA GLY A 224 -48.41 -9.87 -9.06
C GLY A 224 -49.89 -9.92 -9.47
N ALA A 225 -50.31 -9.08 -10.41
CA ALA A 225 -51.67 -9.09 -10.98
C ALA A 225 -51.73 -9.71 -12.40
N SER A 226 -50.57 -10.06 -12.96
CA SER A 226 -50.38 -10.47 -14.36
C SER A 226 -51.09 -9.54 -15.34
N ALA A 227 -51.05 -8.23 -15.07
CA ALA A 227 -51.68 -7.20 -15.89
C ALA A 227 -50.61 -6.45 -16.71
N THR A 228 -50.93 -6.08 -17.94
CA THR A 228 -49.98 -5.47 -18.86
C THR A 228 -50.63 -4.38 -19.70
N LEU A 229 -49.81 -3.39 -20.08
CA LEU A 229 -50.05 -2.41 -21.15
C LEU A 229 -48.83 -2.50 -22.07
N LEU A 230 -48.96 -3.17 -23.21
CA LEU A 230 -47.82 -3.46 -24.10
C LEU A 230 -48.07 -2.93 -25.49
N TYR A 231 -47.01 -2.49 -26.15
CA TYR A 231 -47.02 -2.21 -27.57
C TYR A 231 -46.97 -3.51 -28.37
N THR A 232 -47.94 -3.71 -29.25
CA THR A 232 -48.00 -4.87 -30.16
C THR A 232 -47.78 -4.39 -31.60
N HIS A 233 -46.72 -4.89 -32.23
CA HIS A 233 -46.36 -4.52 -33.59
C HIS A 233 -47.40 -4.98 -34.62
N ALA A 234 -47.94 -6.19 -34.45
CA ALA A 234 -48.87 -6.79 -35.40
C ALA A 234 -50.16 -5.97 -35.58
N THR A 235 -50.63 -5.36 -34.50
CA THR A 235 -51.83 -4.51 -34.45
C THR A 235 -51.49 -3.02 -34.45
N THR A 236 -50.20 -2.67 -34.32
CA THR A 236 -49.68 -1.31 -34.18
C THR A 236 -50.34 -0.51 -33.05
N SER A 237 -50.77 -1.20 -31.99
CA SER A 237 -51.56 -0.64 -30.88
C SER A 237 -50.89 -0.86 -29.53
N TRP A 238 -51.40 -0.14 -28.53
CA TRP A 238 -51.21 -0.47 -27.14
C TRP A 238 -52.31 -1.44 -26.71
N ASP A 239 -51.94 -2.65 -26.35
CA ASP A 239 -52.86 -3.70 -25.92
C ASP A 239 -52.83 -3.83 -24.40
N MET A 240 -54.02 -3.78 -23.80
CA MET A 240 -54.23 -4.07 -22.38
C MET A 240 -54.84 -5.46 -22.24
N ASN A 241 -54.26 -6.29 -21.36
CA ASN A 241 -54.78 -7.65 -21.14
C ASN A 241 -55.84 -7.72 -20.02
N LYS A 242 -56.13 -6.59 -19.37
CA LYS A 242 -57.21 -6.40 -18.38
C LYS A 242 -58.05 -5.17 -18.79
N PRO A 243 -59.33 -5.10 -18.37
CA PRO A 243 -60.16 -3.93 -18.63
C PRO A 243 -59.57 -2.64 -18.05
N LEU A 244 -59.72 -1.53 -18.78
CA LEU A 244 -59.45 -0.19 -18.26
C LEU A 244 -60.74 0.38 -17.66
N ASN A 245 -60.74 0.63 -16.35
CA ASN A 245 -61.85 1.32 -15.68
C ASN A 245 -61.56 2.82 -15.63
N VAL A 246 -62.34 3.63 -16.37
CA VAL A 246 -62.23 5.10 -16.37
C VAL A 246 -63.45 5.69 -15.70
N THR A 247 -63.26 6.32 -14.55
CA THR A 247 -64.35 6.97 -13.80
C THR A 247 -64.72 8.35 -14.35
N GLY A 248 -63.79 8.99 -15.06
CA GLY A 248 -64.00 10.25 -15.79
C GLY A 248 -64.38 10.03 -17.25
N ASN A 249 -64.40 11.12 -18.02
CA ASN A 249 -64.67 11.08 -19.45
C ASN A 249 -63.43 10.60 -20.22
N ILE A 250 -63.64 9.87 -21.33
CA ILE A 250 -62.60 9.56 -22.30
C ILE A 250 -62.69 10.58 -23.44
N GLY A 251 -61.63 11.34 -23.68
CA GLY A 251 -61.50 12.24 -24.83
C GLY A 251 -60.84 11.53 -26.00
N VAL A 252 -61.50 11.47 -27.15
CA VAL A 252 -60.97 10.91 -28.40
C VAL A 252 -61.12 11.92 -29.53
N SER A 253 -60.08 12.08 -30.34
CA SER A 253 -60.08 12.97 -31.52
C SER A 253 -60.32 12.23 -32.84
N GLY A 254 -60.29 10.89 -32.83
CA GLY A 254 -60.55 10.01 -33.97
C GLY A 254 -61.85 9.20 -33.83
N THR A 255 -62.06 8.25 -34.74
CA THR A 255 -63.18 7.30 -34.68
C THR A 255 -62.93 6.23 -33.62
N VAL A 256 -63.93 5.95 -32.78
CA VAL A 256 -63.95 4.74 -31.94
C VAL A 256 -64.48 3.62 -32.83
N ASP A 257 -63.60 2.99 -33.60
CA ASP A 257 -63.97 1.98 -34.60
C ASP A 257 -64.20 0.59 -33.99
N GLY A 258 -65.25 0.49 -33.19
CA GLY A 258 -65.64 -0.75 -32.55
C GLY A 258 -66.73 -0.41 -31.56
N VAL A 259 -67.97 -0.70 -31.95
CA VAL A 259 -69.19 -0.50 -31.15
C VAL A 259 -69.03 -1.14 -29.77
N ASP A 260 -68.47 -0.37 -28.84
CA ASP A 260 -68.48 -0.60 -27.40
C ASP A 260 -68.33 0.72 -26.63
N ILE A 261 -69.46 1.43 -26.59
CA ILE A 261 -69.93 2.19 -25.42
C ILE A 261 -71.12 1.38 -24.87
N GLN A 262 -70.90 0.10 -24.50
CA GLN A 262 -71.82 -1.03 -24.73
C GLN A 262 -73.28 -0.99 -24.21
N THR A 263 -73.82 0.05 -23.58
CA THR A 263 -75.28 0.03 -23.28
C THR A 263 -76.06 1.36 -23.34
N LEU A 264 -75.45 2.53 -23.55
CA LEU A 264 -76.22 3.80 -23.50
C LEU A 264 -76.16 4.68 -24.75
N ASN A 265 -75.12 4.57 -25.60
CA ASN A 265 -74.94 5.53 -26.71
C ASN A 265 -75.14 4.93 -28.11
N THR A 266 -75.24 3.61 -28.28
CA THR A 266 -75.25 3.01 -29.62
C THR A 266 -76.64 2.91 -30.26
N THR A 267 -77.73 2.94 -29.49
CA THR A 267 -79.08 3.16 -30.05
C THR A 267 -79.36 4.65 -30.29
N ALA A 268 -78.81 5.53 -29.46
CA ALA A 268 -79.10 6.97 -29.50
C ALA A 268 -78.21 7.75 -30.50
N GLY A 269 -76.90 7.44 -30.60
CA GLY A 269 -75.95 8.24 -31.38
C GLY A 269 -76.10 8.12 -32.90
N ALA A 270 -76.64 7.02 -33.41
CA ALA A 270 -76.93 6.82 -34.85
C ALA A 270 -78.38 7.18 -35.22
N ALA A 271 -79.33 7.13 -34.26
CA ALA A 271 -80.74 7.41 -34.51
C ALA A 271 -81.15 8.85 -34.16
N LEU A 272 -80.40 9.57 -33.33
CA LEU A 272 -80.75 10.93 -32.89
C LEU A 272 -79.88 12.00 -33.59
N PRO A 273 -80.49 13.01 -34.21
CA PRO A 273 -79.76 14.06 -34.91
C PRO A 273 -79.02 14.97 -33.93
N LYS A 274 -77.69 14.92 -33.98
CA LYS A 274 -76.75 15.50 -33.02
C LYS A 274 -76.70 17.05 -32.97
N ALA A 275 -77.41 17.74 -33.85
CA ALA A 275 -77.43 19.20 -33.92
C ALA A 275 -78.83 19.76 -34.28
N GLY A 276 -79.91 19.15 -33.76
CA GLY A 276 -81.27 19.66 -33.96
C GLY A 276 -81.82 19.47 -35.38
N GLY A 277 -81.61 18.28 -35.96
CA GLY A 277 -82.23 17.85 -37.23
C GLY A 277 -83.47 16.98 -37.02
N ALA A 278 -84.14 16.57 -38.10
CA ALA A 278 -85.20 15.56 -38.06
C ALA A 278 -84.58 14.16 -38.09
N MET A 279 -85.15 13.20 -37.34
CA MET A 279 -84.89 11.79 -37.58
C MET A 279 -85.45 11.43 -38.96
N THR A 280 -84.62 10.99 -39.90
CA THR A 280 -85.07 10.57 -41.24
C THR A 280 -85.10 9.04 -41.33
N GLY A 281 -86.27 8.46 -41.61
CA GLY A 281 -86.52 7.01 -41.65
C GLY A 281 -87.82 6.66 -40.94
N ALA A 282 -88.46 5.52 -41.29
CA ALA A 282 -89.68 5.08 -40.62
C ALA A 282 -89.37 4.65 -39.17
N ILE A 283 -89.96 5.34 -38.20
CA ILE A 283 -89.98 4.89 -36.81
C ILE A 283 -91.16 3.92 -36.69
N THR A 284 -90.89 2.63 -36.54
CA THR A 284 -91.92 1.59 -36.53
C THR A 284 -92.69 1.58 -35.20
N THR A 285 -93.79 2.33 -35.17
CA THR A 285 -95.08 2.27 -34.42
C THR A 285 -95.18 1.65 -33.00
N ASN A 286 -94.11 1.46 -32.26
CA ASN A 286 -94.19 1.30 -30.79
C ASN A 286 -93.38 2.38 -30.04
N SER A 287 -92.96 3.43 -30.75
CA SER A 287 -92.21 4.54 -30.19
C SER A 287 -93.16 5.67 -29.83
N THR A 288 -93.34 5.93 -28.54
CA THR A 288 -93.98 7.15 -28.05
C THR A 288 -92.95 8.27 -28.10
N PHE A 289 -93.25 9.36 -28.81
CA PHE A 289 -92.51 10.61 -28.68
C PHE A 289 -93.33 11.47 -27.72
N ASP A 290 -92.78 11.82 -26.56
CA ASP A 290 -93.50 12.60 -25.53
C ASP A 290 -94.84 11.96 -25.11
N GLY A 291 -94.88 10.62 -25.02
CA GLY A 291 -96.08 9.89 -24.59
C GLY A 291 -97.22 9.83 -25.61
N VAL A 292 -97.10 10.44 -26.78
CA VAL A 292 -98.10 10.36 -27.85
C VAL A 292 -97.72 9.24 -28.82
N ASP A 293 -98.61 8.25 -28.97
CA ASP A 293 -98.48 7.25 -30.03
C ASP A 293 -98.69 7.91 -31.40
N ILE A 294 -97.61 8.04 -32.17
CA ILE A 294 -97.64 8.69 -33.48
C ILE A 294 -98.56 7.94 -34.47
N ALA A 295 -98.75 6.63 -34.31
CA ALA A 295 -99.66 5.86 -35.15
C ALA A 295 -101.13 6.34 -35.00
N THR A 296 -101.52 6.78 -33.79
CA THR A 296 -102.86 7.30 -33.55
C THR A 296 -103.09 8.71 -34.10
N ARG A 297 -102.02 9.52 -34.20
CA ARG A 297 -102.11 10.91 -34.68
C ARG A 297 -102.17 11.01 -36.21
N ASP A 298 -101.47 10.15 -36.94
CA ASP A 298 -101.57 10.09 -38.42
C ASP A 298 -102.95 9.61 -38.89
N GLY A 299 -103.62 8.77 -38.10
CA GLY A 299 -105.02 8.38 -38.34
C GLY A 299 -106.02 9.54 -38.23
N VAL A 300 -105.68 10.64 -37.56
CA VAL A 300 -106.51 11.84 -37.41
C VAL A 300 -106.22 12.89 -38.49
N LEU A 301 -105.02 12.88 -39.09
CA LEU A 301 -104.61 13.86 -40.12
C LEU A 301 -104.97 13.43 -41.55
N THR A 302 -105.49 12.23 -41.74
CA THR A 302 -105.95 11.69 -43.04
C THR A 302 -107.48 11.74 -43.23
N SER A 303 -108.21 12.38 -42.30
CA SER A 303 -109.66 12.64 -42.41
C SER A 303 -109.97 14.08 -42.85
#